data_AF-A0A7J3GXQ0-F1
#
_entry.id   AF-A0A7J3GXQ0-F1
#
_cell.length_a   1.000
_cell.length_b   1.000
_cell.length_c   1.000
_cell.angle_alpha   90.00
_cell.angle_beta   90.00
_cell.angle_gamma   90.00
#
_symmetry.space_group_name_H-M   'P 1'
#
loop_
_entity.id
_entity.type
_entity.pdbx_description
1 polymer ?
#
loop_
_entity_poly.entity_id
_entity_poly.type
_entity_poly.pdbx_seq_one_letter_code
_entity_poly.pdbx_strand_id
1 'polypeptide(L)'
;MSSSRGAELNVFNGRRGGGRVPRRPRDFFSRRYRHRIGYEGEYYLIRKLNDLKRPGYCAVRTPGSGTGKLSVKPDILAVDGGELCAIEVKSTNKREVYIGREQLERLLAFTCLFVVRCPSCGHEIRPKPLVAVRFLNRGWVIREVEEVREGITVRAEEVGDGDRSG
;
A
#
# COMPACT_ATOMS: atom_id res chain seq x y z
N MET A 1 -22.31 -9.62 14.50
CA MET A 1 -22.44 -8.92 13.20
C MET A 1 -21.08 -8.35 12.85
N SER A 2 -20.24 -9.11 12.14
CA SER A 2 -18.94 -8.62 11.68
C SER A 2 -19.16 -7.87 10.37
N SER A 3 -19.18 -6.54 10.45
CA SER A 3 -19.10 -5.71 9.25
C SER A 3 -17.66 -5.81 8.75
N SER A 4 -17.47 -6.56 7.67
CA SER A 4 -16.24 -6.55 6.88
C SER A 4 -16.07 -5.17 6.26
N ARG A 5 -15.60 -4.21 7.07
CA ARG A 5 -15.10 -2.94 6.57
C ARG A 5 -13.97 -3.30 5.61
N GLY A 6 -14.14 -2.96 4.34
CA GLY A 6 -13.08 -3.08 3.36
C GLY A 6 -11.80 -2.44 3.90
N ALA A 7 -10.67 -3.02 3.55
CA ALA A 7 -9.38 -2.53 4.00
C ALA A 7 -9.17 -1.08 3.56
N GLU A 8 -9.26 -0.16 4.51
CA GLU A 8 -9.10 1.26 4.26
C GLU A 8 -8.02 1.80 5.19
N LEU A 9 -7.06 2.49 4.60
CA LEU A 9 -6.14 3.32 5.36
C LEU A 9 -6.89 4.58 5.79
N ASN A 10 -6.88 4.89 7.09
CA ASN A 10 -7.50 6.08 7.68
C ASN A 10 -7.05 7.37 6.97
N VAL A 11 -5.83 7.42 6.43
CA VAL A 11 -5.31 8.56 5.68
C VAL A 11 -6.01 8.80 4.31
N PHE A 12 -6.86 7.86 3.89
CA PHE A 12 -7.69 7.94 2.68
C PHE A 12 -9.19 8.11 2.94
N ASN A 13 -9.68 7.95 4.18
CA ASN A 13 -11.11 8.03 4.57
C ASN A 13 -11.78 9.41 4.41
N GLY A 14 -11.13 10.42 3.81
CA GLY A 14 -11.69 11.77 3.77
C GLY A 14 -11.33 12.66 2.59
N ARG A 15 -10.52 12.22 1.60
CA ARG A 15 -10.18 13.07 0.44
C ARG A 15 -9.82 12.24 -0.80
N ARG A 16 -10.30 12.67 -1.97
CA ARG A 16 -9.73 12.31 -3.28
C ARG A 16 -8.29 12.84 -3.36
N GLY A 17 -7.36 12.05 -2.86
CA GLY A 17 -5.93 12.35 -2.87
C GLY A 17 -5.28 11.87 -4.17
N GLY A 18 -5.58 12.51 -5.29
CA GLY A 18 -4.77 12.35 -6.50
C GLY A 18 -3.41 13.02 -6.28
N GLY A 19 -2.37 12.24 -5.99
CA GLY A 19 -1.00 12.77 -5.96
C GLY A 19 -0.67 13.50 -7.28
N ARG A 20 0.23 14.50 -7.23
CA ARG A 20 0.62 15.27 -8.42
C ARG A 20 0.98 14.34 -9.57
N VAL A 21 0.50 14.68 -10.75
CA VAL A 21 0.78 13.92 -11.97
C VAL A 21 2.23 14.19 -12.37
N PRO A 22 3.09 13.16 -12.49
CA PRO A 22 4.41 13.35 -13.06
C PRO A 22 4.26 13.92 -14.48
N ARG A 23 5.11 14.91 -14.84
CA ARG A 23 5.08 15.55 -16.17
C ARG A 23 4.96 14.48 -17.27
N ARG A 24 4.04 14.71 -18.21
CA ARG A 24 3.71 13.76 -19.30
C ARG A 24 5.01 13.31 -19.97
N PRO A 25 5.38 12.02 -19.85
CA PRO A 25 6.60 11.52 -20.46
C PRO A 25 6.45 11.49 -21.99
N ARG A 26 7.58 11.56 -22.69
CA ARG A 26 7.60 11.27 -24.14
C ARG A 26 7.29 9.79 -24.43
N ASP A 27 7.67 8.91 -23.51
CA ASP A 27 7.40 7.46 -23.57
C ASP A 27 6.94 6.93 -22.21
N PHE A 28 5.70 6.46 -22.15
CA PHE A 28 5.07 5.86 -20.97
C PHE A 28 5.60 4.46 -20.64
N PHE A 29 6.22 3.76 -21.60
CA PHE A 29 6.76 2.41 -21.42
C PHE A 29 8.21 2.40 -20.92
N SER A 30 8.89 3.55 -21.01
CA SER A 30 10.27 3.70 -20.57
C SER A 30 10.46 3.24 -19.11
N ARG A 31 11.52 2.46 -18.88
CA ARG A 31 11.89 1.95 -17.55
C ARG A 31 12.07 3.08 -16.54
N ARG A 32 12.69 4.19 -16.97
CA ARG A 32 12.89 5.40 -16.15
C ARG A 32 11.56 6.01 -15.69
N TYR A 33 10.58 6.12 -16.59
CA TYR A 33 9.26 6.63 -16.21
C TYR A 33 8.57 5.72 -15.19
N ARG A 34 8.57 4.40 -15.46
CA ARG A 34 7.98 3.40 -14.54
C ARG A 34 8.62 3.43 -13.15
N HIS A 35 9.94 3.52 -13.07
CA HIS A 35 10.65 3.65 -11.79
C HIS A 35 10.28 4.96 -11.07
N ARG A 36 10.19 6.08 -11.80
CA ARG A 36 9.82 7.38 -11.22
C ARG A 36 8.41 7.37 -10.65
N ILE A 37 7.42 6.88 -11.38
CA ILE A 37 6.03 6.87 -10.90
C ILE A 37 5.82 5.90 -9.72
N GLY A 38 6.60 4.82 -9.65
CA GLY A 38 6.64 3.90 -8.51
C GLY A 38 7.20 4.60 -7.26
N TYR A 39 8.39 5.19 -7.39
CA TYR A 39 9.01 5.98 -6.31
C TYR A 39 8.11 7.11 -5.79
N GLU A 40 7.47 7.85 -6.69
CA GLU A 40 6.49 8.89 -6.31
C GLU A 40 5.28 8.32 -5.58
N GLY A 41 4.82 7.12 -5.95
CA GLY A 41 3.72 6.43 -5.27
C GLY A 41 4.08 6.06 -3.83
N GLU A 42 5.24 5.44 -3.63
CA GLU A 42 5.76 5.11 -2.29
C GLU A 42 5.89 6.38 -1.43
N TYR A 43 6.57 7.40 -1.97
CA TYR A 43 6.85 8.63 -1.26
C TYR A 43 5.57 9.42 -0.93
N TYR A 44 4.54 9.34 -1.77
CA TYR A 44 3.23 9.94 -1.49
C TYR A 44 2.61 9.37 -0.23
N LEU A 45 2.54 8.05 -0.09
CA LEU A 45 2.00 7.38 1.09
C LEU A 45 2.79 7.72 2.35
N ILE A 46 4.13 7.66 2.24
CA ILE A 46 5.04 7.97 3.35
C ILE A 46 4.80 9.40 3.85
N ARG A 47 4.76 10.37 2.94
CA ARG A 47 4.50 11.78 3.30
C ARG A 47 3.12 11.97 3.89
N LYS A 48 2.08 11.38 3.29
CA LYS A 48 0.70 11.49 3.78
C LYS A 48 0.58 11.08 5.25
N LEU A 49 1.23 10.00 5.67
CA LEU A 49 1.23 9.55 7.05
C LEU A 49 2.15 10.41 7.93
N ASN A 50 3.37 10.67 7.49
CA ASN A 50 4.37 11.39 8.30
C ASN A 50 4.06 12.89 8.46
N ASP A 51 3.32 13.50 7.54
CA ASP A 51 2.93 14.92 7.59
C ASP A 51 1.77 15.16 8.58
N LEU A 52 1.10 14.10 9.09
CA LEU A 52 0.08 14.23 10.14
C LEU A 52 0.64 14.60 11.51
N LYS A 53 1.94 14.35 11.75
CA LYS A 53 2.68 14.73 12.98
C LYS A 53 1.95 14.41 14.29
N ARG A 54 1.28 13.26 14.36
CA ARG A 54 0.56 12.80 15.56
C ARG A 54 0.80 11.32 15.85
N PRO A 55 0.74 10.88 17.12
CA PRO A 55 0.89 9.46 17.47
C PRO A 55 -0.07 8.56 16.69
N GLY A 56 0.40 7.36 16.34
CA GLY A 56 -0.37 6.40 15.54
C GLY A 56 -0.31 6.64 14.03
N TYR A 57 0.53 7.57 13.55
CA TYR A 57 0.72 7.84 12.12
C TYR A 57 2.20 7.99 11.78
N CYS A 58 2.76 6.98 11.12
CA CYS A 58 4.15 6.99 10.67
C CYS A 58 4.32 5.97 9.53
N ALA A 59 5.21 6.24 8.59
CA ALA A 59 5.56 5.29 7.54
C ALA A 59 7.05 5.38 7.19
N VAL A 60 7.62 4.22 6.91
CA VAL A 60 9.00 4.05 6.48
C VAL A 60 9.05 3.16 5.25
N ARG A 61 9.96 3.48 4.32
CA ARG A 61 10.24 2.60 3.19
C ARG A 61 11.19 1.49 3.62
N THR A 62 10.96 0.27 3.19
CA THR A 62 11.97 -0.78 3.34
C THR A 62 13.06 -0.61 2.27
N PRO A 63 14.35 -0.68 2.62
CA PRO A 63 15.43 -0.58 1.64
C PRO A 63 15.35 -1.73 0.62
N GLY A 64 15.76 -1.48 -0.62
CA GLY A 64 15.85 -2.52 -1.65
C GLY A 64 16.88 -3.58 -1.26
N SER A 65 16.61 -4.86 -1.55
CA SER A 65 17.56 -5.94 -1.32
C SER A 65 18.73 -5.81 -2.32
N GLY A 66 19.84 -5.22 -1.90
CA GLY A 66 21.11 -5.39 -2.61
C GLY A 66 21.45 -6.89 -2.62
N THR A 67 21.65 -7.44 -3.82
CA THR A 67 22.25 -8.77 -4.09
C THR A 67 22.25 -9.76 -2.91
N GLY A 68 21.10 -10.33 -2.59
CA GLY A 68 20.96 -11.34 -1.53
C GLY A 68 19.53 -11.84 -1.45
N LYS A 69 19.33 -13.14 -1.63
CA LYS A 69 18.04 -13.85 -1.69
C LYS A 69 17.33 -13.92 -0.32
N LEU A 70 16.99 -12.76 0.25
CA LEU A 70 16.11 -12.64 1.41
C LEU A 70 15.24 -11.38 1.19
N SER A 71 14.12 -11.48 0.46
CA SER A 71 13.20 -10.33 0.32
C SER A 71 11.77 -10.69 0.65
N VAL A 72 11.58 -11.27 1.83
CA VAL A 72 10.28 -11.28 2.53
C VAL A 72 10.14 -9.91 3.19
N LYS A 73 9.82 -8.87 2.41
CA LYS A 73 9.63 -7.51 2.92
C LYS A 73 8.54 -6.78 2.10
N PRO A 74 7.70 -5.95 2.74
CA PRO A 74 6.80 -5.04 2.02
C PRO A 74 7.58 -3.87 1.41
N ASP A 75 6.96 -3.05 0.58
CA ASP A 75 7.57 -1.78 0.13
C ASP A 75 7.60 -0.75 1.27
N ILE A 76 6.51 -0.67 2.03
CA ILE A 76 6.32 0.26 3.15
C ILE A 76 5.88 -0.50 4.39
N LEU A 77 6.47 -0.14 5.54
CA LEU A 77 5.92 -0.44 6.85
C LEU A 77 5.32 0.84 7.42
N ALA A 78 4.09 0.77 7.92
CA ALA A 78 3.36 1.93 8.38
C ALA A 78 2.58 1.65 9.67
N VAL A 79 2.28 2.71 10.39
CA VAL A 79 1.23 2.79 11.39
C VAL A 79 0.23 3.83 10.90
N ASP A 80 -1.06 3.46 10.79
CA ASP A 80 -2.13 4.36 10.33
C ASP A 80 -3.34 4.31 11.27
N GLY A 81 -3.53 5.34 12.09
CA GLY A 81 -4.56 5.33 13.14
C GLY A 81 -4.26 4.36 14.28
N GLY A 82 -2.98 4.04 14.51
CA GLY A 82 -2.54 3.06 15.52
C GLY A 82 -2.48 1.62 15.01
N GLU A 83 -2.94 1.35 13.78
CA GLU A 83 -2.88 0.04 13.16
C GLU A 83 -1.57 -0.17 12.41
N LEU A 84 -0.88 -1.28 12.69
CA LEU A 84 0.36 -1.67 12.00
C LEU A 84 0.01 -2.24 10.62
N CYS A 85 0.65 -1.75 9.56
CA CYS A 85 0.37 -2.12 8.17
C CYS A 85 1.67 -2.47 7.44
N ALA A 86 1.66 -3.56 6.69
CA ALA A 86 2.68 -3.92 5.70
C ALA A 86 2.10 -3.69 4.31
N ILE A 87 2.69 -2.79 3.53
CA ILE A 87 2.07 -2.28 2.30
C ILE A 87 2.95 -2.56 1.08
N GLU A 88 2.36 -3.23 0.09
CA GLU A 88 2.89 -3.38 -1.26
C GLU A 88 2.29 -2.28 -2.16
N VAL A 89 3.12 -1.49 -2.82
CA VAL A 89 2.68 -0.29 -3.55
C VAL A 89 2.84 -0.49 -5.06
N LYS A 90 1.76 -0.27 -5.82
CA LYS A 90 1.82 -0.19 -7.28
C LYS A 90 1.32 1.16 -7.78
N SER A 91 1.92 1.66 -8.86
CA SER A 91 1.43 2.84 -9.59
C SER A 91 1.28 2.51 -11.07
N THR A 92 0.15 2.86 -11.67
CA THR A 92 -0.15 2.54 -13.08
C THR A 92 -0.91 3.65 -13.79
N ASN A 93 -0.70 3.80 -15.09
CA ASN A 93 -1.59 4.56 -15.99
C ASN A 93 -2.69 3.69 -16.63
N LYS A 94 -2.59 2.36 -16.51
CA LYS A 94 -3.57 1.40 -17.01
C LYS A 94 -4.88 1.46 -16.20
N ARG A 95 -5.89 0.72 -16.65
CA ARG A 95 -7.16 0.56 -15.92
C ARG A 95 -7.15 -0.60 -14.93
N GLU A 96 -6.13 -1.46 -14.97
CA GLU A 96 -5.99 -2.57 -14.05
C GLU A 96 -4.50 -2.88 -13.79
N VAL A 97 -4.23 -3.57 -12.69
CA VAL A 97 -2.93 -4.12 -12.31
C VAL A 97 -3.12 -5.54 -11.80
N TYR A 98 -2.40 -6.47 -12.41
CA TYR A 98 -2.23 -7.81 -11.86
C TYR A 98 -1.04 -7.84 -10.90
N ILE A 99 -1.26 -8.41 -9.73
CA ILE A 99 -0.24 -8.62 -8.70
C ILE A 99 -0.08 -10.12 -8.54
N GLY A 100 1.12 -10.60 -8.90
CA GLY A 100 1.41 -12.02 -8.92
C GLY A 100 1.41 -12.65 -7.52
N ARG A 101 0.96 -13.91 -7.47
CA ARG A 101 0.92 -14.75 -6.27
C ARG A 101 2.20 -14.68 -5.44
N GLU A 102 3.37 -14.87 -6.05
CA GLU A 102 4.66 -14.87 -5.34
C GLU A 102 4.90 -13.58 -4.54
N GLN A 103 4.48 -12.43 -5.09
CA GLN A 103 4.62 -11.14 -4.41
C GLN A 103 3.70 -11.06 -3.18
N LEU A 104 2.47 -11.57 -3.30
CA LEU A 104 1.51 -11.60 -2.21
C LEU A 104 1.92 -12.61 -1.12
N GLU A 105 2.44 -13.77 -1.51
CA GLU A 105 2.99 -14.76 -0.58
C GLU A 105 4.15 -14.19 0.23
N ARG A 106 5.04 -13.40 -0.39
CA ARG A 106 6.10 -12.70 0.34
C ARG A 106 5.56 -11.66 1.31
N LEU A 107 4.51 -10.94 0.95
CA LEU A 107 3.84 -9.99 1.85
C LEU A 107 3.23 -10.71 3.06
N LEU A 108 2.48 -11.80 2.83
CA LEU A 108 1.90 -12.60 3.90
C LEU A 108 2.96 -13.27 4.78
N ALA A 109 4.02 -13.81 4.18
CA ALA A 109 5.13 -14.39 4.94
C ALA A 109 5.78 -13.35 5.86
N PHE A 110 5.90 -12.09 5.41
CA PHE A 110 6.37 -11.01 6.27
C PHE A 110 5.45 -10.78 7.46
N THR A 111 4.12 -10.72 7.27
CA THR A 111 3.17 -10.49 8.38
C THR A 111 3.09 -11.66 9.36
N CYS A 112 3.43 -12.87 8.91
CA CYS A 112 3.59 -14.03 9.80
C CYS A 112 4.83 -13.94 10.70
N LEU A 113 5.93 -13.39 10.19
CA LEU A 113 7.22 -13.30 10.88
C LEU A 113 7.39 -12.02 11.70
N PHE A 114 6.84 -10.90 11.21
CA PHE A 114 6.96 -9.59 11.84
C PHE A 114 5.86 -9.44 12.89
N VAL A 115 6.13 -9.93 14.11
CA VAL A 115 5.19 -9.90 15.23
C VAL A 115 5.71 -8.95 16.29
N VAL A 116 4.91 -7.96 16.65
CA VAL A 116 5.17 -7.11 17.83
C VAL A 116 4.44 -7.71 19.01
N ARG A 117 5.17 -8.15 20.03
CA ARG A 117 4.59 -8.70 21.26
C ARG A 117 4.66 -7.67 22.37
N CYS A 118 3.50 -7.36 22.97
CA CYS A 118 3.46 -6.50 24.16
C CYS A 118 4.15 -7.23 25.33
N PRO A 119 5.21 -6.67 25.93
CA PRO A 119 5.94 -7.34 27.01
C PRO A 119 5.11 -7.43 28.31
N SER A 120 4.10 -6.58 28.48
CA SER A 120 3.30 -6.52 29.71
C SER A 120 2.15 -7.51 29.72
N CYS A 121 1.40 -7.64 28.63
CA CYS A 121 0.22 -8.52 28.55
C CYS A 121 0.38 -9.69 27.57
N GLY A 122 1.49 -9.77 26.84
CA GLY A 122 1.76 -10.83 25.87
C GLY A 122 0.97 -10.74 24.57
N HIS A 123 0.11 -9.73 24.38
CA HIS A 123 -0.66 -9.56 23.15
C HIS A 123 0.23 -9.41 21.92
N GLU A 124 -0.08 -10.14 20.84
CA GLU A 124 0.63 -10.08 19.57
C GLU A 124 -0.10 -9.16 18.59
N ILE A 125 0.66 -8.23 18.01
CA ILE A 125 0.21 -7.33 16.97
C ILE A 125 0.95 -7.71 15.69
N ARG A 126 0.19 -8.05 14.66
CA ARG A 126 0.70 -8.37 13.33
C ARG A 126 0.35 -7.23 12.38
N PRO A 127 1.23 -6.90 11.41
CA PRO A 127 0.87 -5.94 10.39
C PRO A 127 -0.30 -6.47 9.54
N LYS A 128 -1.26 -5.60 9.22
CA LYS A 128 -2.23 -5.87 8.16
C LYS A 128 -1.53 -5.90 6.79
N PRO A 129 -1.66 -6.98 6.00
CA PRO A 129 -1.09 -7.08 4.67
C PRO A 129 -1.93 -6.31 3.67
N LEU A 130 -1.43 -5.18 3.18
CA LEU A 130 -2.15 -4.30 2.27
C LEU A 130 -1.48 -4.22 0.89
N VAL A 131 -2.31 -4.16 -0.14
CA VAL A 131 -1.95 -3.74 -1.47
C VAL A 131 -2.52 -2.35 -1.70
N ALA A 132 -1.68 -1.38 -2.05
CA ALA A 132 -2.07 -0.02 -2.40
C ALA A 132 -1.75 0.27 -3.87
N VAL A 133 -2.79 0.37 -4.71
CA VAL A 133 -2.65 0.65 -6.14
C VAL A 133 -3.06 2.08 -6.45
N ARG A 134 -2.10 2.88 -6.89
CA ARG A 134 -2.35 4.22 -7.46
C ARG A 134 -2.65 4.12 -8.94
N PHE A 135 -3.89 4.41 -9.31
CA PHE A 135 -4.28 4.67 -10.68
C PHE A 135 -4.08 6.15 -11.00
N LEU A 136 -3.09 6.46 -11.84
CA LEU A 136 -2.75 7.82 -12.23
C LEU A 136 -3.99 8.56 -12.75
N ASN A 137 -4.22 9.76 -12.24
CA ASN A 137 -5.37 10.62 -12.51
C ASN A 137 -6.75 10.08 -12.07
N ARG A 138 -6.80 8.96 -11.33
CA ARG A 138 -8.06 8.37 -10.87
C ARG A 138 -8.12 8.29 -9.36
N GLY A 139 -7.06 7.80 -8.71
CA GLY A 139 -7.00 7.71 -7.26
C GLY A 139 -6.25 6.48 -6.79
N TRP A 140 -6.60 6.03 -5.59
CA TRP A 140 -6.01 4.87 -4.94
C TRP A 140 -7.07 3.81 -4.68
N VAL A 141 -6.70 2.55 -4.86
CA VAL A 141 -7.43 1.39 -4.36
C VAL A 141 -6.55 0.71 -3.34
N ILE A 142 -7.14 0.37 -2.19
CA ILE A 142 -6.45 -0.33 -1.11
C ILE A 142 -7.22 -1.62 -0.85
N ARG A 143 -6.49 -2.72 -0.72
CA ARG A 143 -7.06 -4.03 -0.39
C ARG A 143 -6.21 -4.73 0.65
N GLU A 144 -6.86 -5.37 1.61
CA GLU A 144 -6.23 -6.31 2.51
C GLU A 144 -6.15 -7.67 1.81
N VAL A 145 -5.05 -8.37 2.06
CA VAL A 145 -4.76 -9.67 1.49
C VAL A 145 -4.95 -10.70 2.58
N GLU A 146 -6.08 -11.41 2.59
CA GLU A 146 -6.36 -12.42 3.62
C GLU A 146 -5.75 -13.78 3.28
N GLU A 147 -5.93 -14.24 2.05
CA GLU A 147 -5.43 -15.52 1.54
C GLU A 147 -4.96 -15.35 0.09
N VAL A 148 -3.96 -16.13 -0.33
CA VAL A 148 -3.43 -16.11 -1.70
C VAL A 148 -3.47 -17.52 -2.28
N ARG A 149 -4.48 -17.80 -3.10
CA ARG A 149 -4.52 -19.01 -3.96
C ARG A 149 -3.88 -18.73 -5.33
N GLU A 150 -4.18 -17.55 -5.85
CA GLU A 150 -3.70 -17.00 -7.13
C GLU A 150 -3.28 -15.54 -6.94
N GLY A 151 -2.83 -14.87 -8.00
CA GLY A 151 -2.63 -13.42 -7.95
C GLY A 151 -3.95 -12.65 -7.89
N ILE A 152 -3.87 -11.36 -7.56
CA ILE A 152 -5.04 -10.48 -7.53
C ILE A 152 -5.00 -9.49 -8.69
N THR A 153 -6.16 -9.21 -9.29
CA THR A 153 -6.33 -8.08 -10.20
C THR A 153 -7.07 -6.97 -9.47
N VAL A 154 -6.47 -5.78 -9.48
CA VAL A 154 -7.07 -4.55 -8.95
C VAL A 154 -7.42 -3.66 -10.13
N ARG A 155 -8.64 -3.12 -10.16
CA ARG A 155 -9.20 -2.34 -11.26
C ARG A 155 -9.48 -0.90 -10.85
N ALA A 156 -9.40 0.03 -11.81
CA ALA A 156 -9.51 1.46 -11.57
C ALA A 156 -10.94 1.90 -11.21
N GLU A 157 -11.95 1.15 -11.63
CA GLU A 157 -13.35 1.32 -11.24
C GLU A 157 -13.60 1.10 -9.76
N GLU A 158 -12.68 0.43 -9.06
CA GLU A 158 -12.76 0.22 -7.60
C GLU A 158 -12.21 1.39 -6.81
N VAL A 159 -11.66 2.41 -7.47
CA VAL A 159 -11.33 3.66 -6.79
C VAL A 159 -12.63 4.19 -6.22
N GLY A 160 -12.78 4.09 -4.89
CA GLY A 160 -14.01 4.46 -4.21
C GLY A 160 -14.48 5.83 -4.66
N ASP A 161 -15.77 5.91 -5.00
CA ASP A 161 -16.48 7.19 -5.07
C ASP A 161 -16.46 7.76 -3.66
N GLY A 162 -15.43 8.56 -3.34
CA GLY A 162 -15.42 9.37 -2.14
C GLY A 162 -16.74 10.14 -2.13
N ASP A 163 -17.60 9.77 -1.19
CA ASP A 163 -18.96 10.22 -0.93
C ASP A 163 -19.44 11.34 -1.89
N ARG A 164 -20.35 11.02 -2.82
CA ARG A 164 -21.07 12.02 -3.63
C ARG A 164 -22.20 12.68 -2.81
N SER A 165 -21.98 12.88 -1.52
CA SER A 165 -22.90 13.60 -0.63
C SER A 165 -22.39 15.03 -0.45
N GLY A 166 -22.75 15.86 -1.43
CA GLY A 166 -22.71 17.33 -1.32
C GLY A 166 -23.98 17.86 -1.95
#